data_AF-A0A7K0LRP7-F1
#
_entry.id   AF-A0A7K0LRP7-F1
#
_cell.length_a   1.000
_cell.length_b   1.000
_cell.length_c   1.000
_cell.angle_alpha   90.00
_cell.angle_beta   90.00
_cell.angle_gamma   90.00
#
_symmetry.space_group_name_H-M   'P 1'
#
loop_
_entity.id
_entity.type
_entity.pdbx_description
1 polymer ?
#
loop_
_entity_poly.entity_id
_entity_poly.type
_entity_poly.pdbx_seq_one_letter_code
_entity_poly.pdbx_strand_id
1 'polypeptide(L)'
;MAEQSTPLRAPFIDVTCDDALAADDATALLERLERRSVSAAELREAAIARARVANERLNAVAWWVDDLSRLDVVALDDAPLAGLPTLIKDNEDLAGYVTTEGSWAMPSRPAVASSPWVAQFLGLGVSPIAKTTLPEFGLTASTESTRFGATRNPWHLGRSAGGSSGGSAALVAAGVVPMAHANDGGGSIRIPASCNGLVGLKPSRGRTVDLAELDRLPVNLTVQGVVTRSVRDTALYFALA
;
A
#
# COMPACT_ATOMS: atom_id res chain seq x y z
N MET A 1 -33.93 -23.29 28.05
CA MET A 1 -32.72 -22.45 28.15
C MET A 1 -32.07 -22.47 26.78
N ALA A 2 -32.19 -21.39 26.02
CA ALA A 2 -31.54 -21.29 24.71
C ALA A 2 -30.10 -20.83 24.95
N GLU A 3 -29.12 -21.67 24.61
CA GLU A 3 -27.72 -21.29 24.51
C GLU A 3 -27.62 -20.19 23.45
N GLN A 4 -27.45 -18.94 23.91
CA GLN A 4 -26.96 -17.88 23.05
C GLN A 4 -25.49 -18.21 22.76
N SER A 5 -25.22 -18.83 21.61
CA SER A 5 -23.86 -18.94 21.11
C SER A 5 -23.37 -17.52 20.80
N THR A 6 -22.53 -16.96 21.67
CA THR A 6 -21.73 -15.79 21.36
C THR A 6 -21.03 -16.04 20.03
N PRO A 7 -21.20 -15.21 18.99
CA PRO A 7 -20.45 -15.42 17.77
C PRO A 7 -18.98 -15.20 18.13
N LEU A 8 -18.19 -16.27 18.10
CA LEU A 8 -16.74 -16.20 18.11
C LEU A 8 -16.36 -15.20 17.01
N ARG A 9 -15.89 -14.00 17.39
CA ARG A 9 -15.38 -13.02 16.43
C ARG A 9 -14.42 -13.77 15.53
N ALA A 10 -14.67 -13.78 14.21
CA ALA A 10 -13.73 -14.36 13.26
C ALA A 10 -12.33 -13.80 13.56
N PRO A 11 -11.28 -14.62 13.57
CA PRO A 11 -9.96 -14.17 13.98
C PRO A 11 -9.49 -13.06 13.04
N PHE A 12 -9.17 -11.90 13.64
CA PHE A 12 -8.51 -10.76 12.99
C PHE A 12 -7.22 -11.24 12.32
N ILE A 13 -6.94 -10.76 11.11
CA ILE A 13 -5.61 -10.94 10.51
C ILE A 13 -4.69 -9.85 11.04
N ASP A 14 -3.87 -10.22 12.01
CA ASP A 14 -2.75 -9.43 12.50
C ASP A 14 -1.48 -10.24 12.35
N VAL A 15 -0.52 -9.72 11.59
CA VAL A 15 0.81 -10.34 11.45
C VAL A 15 1.89 -9.56 12.20
N THR A 16 1.50 -8.65 13.09
CA THR A 16 2.41 -7.99 14.02
C THR A 16 3.02 -9.02 14.96
N CYS A 17 4.35 -9.04 15.04
CA CYS A 17 5.11 -9.96 15.88
C CYS A 17 6.44 -9.34 16.33
N ASP A 18 7.20 -10.05 17.16
CA ASP A 18 8.53 -9.64 17.62
C ASP A 18 9.59 -9.91 16.54
N ASP A 19 9.51 -9.17 15.44
CA ASP A 19 10.51 -9.13 14.37
C ASP A 19 11.08 -7.71 14.21
N ALA A 20 11.84 -7.47 13.14
CA ALA A 20 12.46 -6.17 12.89
C ALA A 20 11.43 -5.00 12.79
N LEU A 21 10.22 -5.26 12.30
CA LEU A 21 9.16 -4.24 12.20
C LEU A 21 8.45 -4.00 13.54
N ALA A 22 8.41 -5.00 14.43
CA ALA A 22 7.65 -4.95 15.69
C ALA A 22 6.23 -4.39 15.45
N ALA A 23 5.71 -3.58 16.39
CA ALA A 23 4.47 -2.82 16.23
C ALA A 23 4.73 -1.35 15.80
N ASP A 24 5.95 -1.03 15.39
CA ASP A 24 6.38 0.35 15.15
C ASP A 24 5.74 0.96 13.90
N ASP A 25 5.49 2.26 13.93
CA ASP A 25 5.07 3.01 12.74
C ASP A 25 6.29 3.51 11.94
N ALA A 26 6.08 4.15 10.78
CA ALA A 26 7.20 4.51 9.90
C ALA A 26 8.19 5.45 10.59
N THR A 27 7.68 6.41 11.36
CA THR A 27 8.50 7.36 12.11
C THR A 27 9.41 6.64 13.11
N ALA A 28 8.86 5.70 13.91
CA ALA A 28 9.66 4.94 14.86
C ALA A 28 10.69 4.01 14.18
N LEU A 29 10.34 3.42 13.03
CA LEU A 29 11.26 2.59 12.26
C LEU A 29 12.44 3.39 11.69
N LEU A 30 12.21 4.63 11.26
CA LEU A 30 13.30 5.53 10.82
C LEU A 30 14.27 5.84 11.94
N GLU A 31 13.77 6.12 13.15
CA GLU A 31 14.63 6.29 14.33
C GLU A 31 15.45 5.03 14.65
N ARG A 32 14.87 3.85 14.46
CA ARG A 32 15.56 2.57 14.69
C ARG A 32 16.64 2.29 13.63
N LEU A 33 16.40 2.69 12.38
CA LEU A 33 17.39 2.64 11.29
C LEU A 33 18.54 3.62 11.55
N GLU A 34 18.23 4.85 11.96
CA GLU A 34 19.23 5.88 12.27
C GLU A 34 20.17 5.42 13.40
N ARG A 35 19.61 4.81 14.46
CA ARG A 35 20.39 4.23 15.56
C ARG A 35 21.02 2.88 15.22
N ARG A 36 20.80 2.35 14.00
CA ARG A 36 21.27 1.04 13.53
C ARG A 36 20.85 -0.12 14.43
N SER A 37 19.70 0.01 15.09
CA SER A 37 19.09 -1.06 15.88
C SER A 37 18.35 -2.09 15.01
N VAL A 38 18.09 -1.73 13.75
CA VAL A 38 17.63 -2.59 12.65
C VAL A 38 18.30 -2.09 11.37
N SER A 39 18.37 -2.96 10.37
CA SER A 39 18.80 -2.65 9.00
C SER A 39 17.62 -2.61 8.03
N ALA A 40 17.80 -1.92 6.90
CA ALA A 40 16.82 -1.90 5.82
C ALA A 40 16.50 -3.31 5.28
N ALA A 41 17.51 -4.19 5.23
CA ALA A 41 17.34 -5.58 4.82
C ALA A 41 16.43 -6.34 5.78
N GLU A 42 16.67 -6.24 7.10
CA GLU A 42 15.85 -6.88 8.12
C GLU A 42 14.39 -6.38 8.08
N LEU A 43 14.17 -5.08 7.89
CA LEU A 43 12.81 -4.53 7.74
C LEU A 43 12.11 -5.07 6.51
N ARG A 44 12.81 -5.13 5.36
CA ARG A 44 12.24 -5.64 4.11
C ARG A 44 11.93 -7.13 4.20
N GLU A 45 12.81 -7.93 4.79
CA GLU A 45 12.61 -9.36 5.00
C GLU A 45 11.42 -9.63 5.92
N ALA A 46 11.32 -8.90 7.04
CA ALA A 46 10.16 -8.96 7.93
C ALA A 46 8.86 -8.60 7.20
N ALA A 47 8.86 -7.51 6.42
CA ALA A 47 7.69 -7.09 5.66
C ALA A 47 7.25 -8.15 4.64
N ILE A 48 8.19 -8.79 3.93
CA ILE A 48 7.89 -9.86 2.96
C ILE A 48 7.32 -11.10 3.68
N ALA A 49 7.91 -11.50 4.81
CA ALA A 49 7.42 -12.63 5.60
C ALA A 49 5.99 -12.38 6.09
N ARG A 50 5.73 -11.20 6.66
CA ARG A 50 4.39 -10.74 7.06
C ARG A 50 3.41 -10.72 5.89
N ALA A 51 3.83 -10.19 4.74
CA ALA A 51 3.00 -10.10 3.54
C ALA A 51 2.56 -11.48 3.04
N ARG A 52 3.46 -12.47 3.04
CA ARG A 52 3.14 -13.84 2.60
C ARG A 52 2.04 -14.45 3.46
N VAL A 53 2.19 -14.38 4.79
CA VAL A 53 1.21 -14.90 5.75
C VAL A 53 -0.14 -14.16 5.63
N ALA A 54 -0.12 -12.83 5.61
CA ALA A 54 -1.35 -12.04 5.53
C ALA A 54 -2.10 -12.29 4.20
N ASN A 55 -1.37 -12.41 3.09
CA ASN A 55 -1.97 -12.52 1.76
C ASN A 55 -2.74 -13.83 1.55
N GLU A 56 -2.38 -14.92 2.24
CA GLU A 56 -3.11 -16.20 2.17
C GLU A 56 -4.59 -16.06 2.49
N ARG A 57 -4.93 -15.12 3.39
CA ARG A 57 -6.32 -14.89 3.82
C ARG A 57 -6.89 -13.58 3.32
N LEU A 58 -6.05 -12.57 3.03
CA LEU A 58 -6.52 -11.24 2.61
C LEU A 58 -6.66 -11.09 1.10
N ASN A 59 -5.86 -11.81 0.31
CA ASN A 59 -5.82 -11.65 -1.15
C ASN A 59 -5.65 -10.16 -1.56
N ALA A 60 -4.56 -9.56 -1.10
CA ALA A 60 -4.28 -8.13 -1.19
C ALA A 60 -3.04 -7.79 -2.05
N VAL A 61 -2.26 -8.80 -2.45
CA VAL A 61 -1.07 -8.68 -3.32
C VAL A 61 -1.44 -9.08 -4.75
N ALA A 62 -1.22 -8.17 -5.70
CA ALA A 62 -1.35 -8.41 -7.13
C ALA A 62 -0.06 -8.97 -7.73
N TRP A 63 1.09 -8.37 -7.40
CA TRP A 63 2.41 -8.76 -7.91
C TRP A 63 3.46 -8.63 -6.81
N TRP A 64 4.39 -9.58 -6.72
CA TRP A 64 5.53 -9.48 -5.80
C TRP A 64 6.65 -8.64 -6.42
N VAL A 65 7.30 -7.80 -5.60
CA VAL A 65 8.51 -7.06 -5.99
C VAL A 65 9.70 -7.80 -5.38
N ASP A 66 10.21 -8.77 -6.13
CA ASP A 66 11.26 -9.70 -5.70
C ASP A 66 12.66 -9.12 -5.87
N ASP A 67 12.88 -8.32 -6.91
CA ASP A 67 14.17 -7.82 -7.34
C ASP A 67 14.17 -6.29 -7.49
N LEU A 68 14.77 -5.61 -6.52
CA LEU A 68 14.89 -4.14 -6.53
C LEU A 68 15.87 -3.64 -7.61
N SER A 69 16.74 -4.50 -8.16
CA SER A 69 17.69 -4.09 -9.22
C SER A 69 17.00 -3.76 -10.55
N ARG A 70 15.71 -4.11 -10.68
CA ARG A 70 14.87 -3.77 -11.84
C ARG A 70 14.31 -2.35 -11.81
N LEU A 71 14.40 -1.68 -10.67
CA LEU A 71 13.87 -0.33 -10.52
C LEU A 71 14.76 0.67 -11.29
N ASP A 72 14.11 1.65 -11.91
CA ASP A 72 14.75 2.74 -12.66
C ASP A 72 15.18 3.91 -11.78
N VAL A 73 14.77 3.90 -10.51
CA VAL A 73 15.20 4.84 -9.48
C VAL A 73 16.05 4.11 -8.45
N VAL A 74 17.31 4.52 -8.34
CA VAL A 74 18.21 4.07 -7.28
C VAL A 74 17.92 4.91 -6.05
N ALA A 75 17.44 4.27 -4.98
CA ALA A 75 17.27 4.92 -3.68
C ALA A 75 18.64 5.40 -3.18
N LEU A 76 18.70 6.66 -2.72
CA LEU A 76 19.89 7.19 -2.07
C LEU A 76 19.91 6.73 -0.61
N ASP A 77 21.10 6.37 -0.10
CA ASP A 77 21.27 5.89 1.28
C ASP A 77 20.88 6.96 2.32
N ASP A 78 20.93 8.24 1.96
CA ASP A 78 20.56 9.39 2.80
C ASP A 78 19.16 9.96 2.50
N ALA A 79 18.37 9.27 1.68
CA ALA A 79 17.00 9.66 1.40
C ALA A 79 16.13 9.63 2.69
N PRO A 80 15.16 10.52 2.85
CA PRO A 80 14.47 10.74 4.12
C PRO A 80 13.64 9.55 4.62
N LEU A 81 13.27 8.63 3.73
CA LEU A 81 12.55 7.39 4.03
C LEU A 81 13.39 6.14 3.68
N ALA A 82 14.72 6.28 3.54
CA ALA A 82 15.63 5.22 3.14
C ALA A 82 15.43 3.95 3.97
N GLY A 83 15.16 2.84 3.28
CA GLY A 83 15.06 1.51 3.89
C GLY A 83 13.69 1.14 4.47
N LEU A 84 12.69 2.03 4.44
CA LEU A 84 11.33 1.68 4.85
C LEU A 84 10.64 0.80 3.80
N PRO A 85 10.15 -0.40 4.17
CA PRO A 85 9.35 -1.22 3.26
C PRO A 85 7.98 -0.59 2.99
N THR A 86 7.51 -0.67 1.75
CA THR A 86 6.22 -0.11 1.31
C THR A 86 5.54 -0.99 0.26
N LEU A 87 4.38 -0.54 -0.20
CA LEU A 87 3.56 -1.19 -1.22
C LEU A 87 3.10 -0.18 -2.26
N ILE A 88 2.96 -0.61 -3.52
CA ILE A 88 2.49 0.23 -4.64
C ILE A 88 1.14 -0.28 -5.14
N LYS A 89 0.10 0.55 -5.17
CA LYS A 89 -1.18 0.16 -5.80
C LYS A 89 -0.99 -0.20 -7.29
N ASP A 90 -1.63 -1.29 -7.76
CA ASP A 90 -1.49 -1.80 -9.14
C ASP A 90 -2.19 -0.94 -10.22
N ASN A 91 -2.33 0.38 -9.99
CA ASN A 91 -2.66 1.37 -11.01
C ASN A 91 -1.56 2.39 -11.28
N GLU A 92 -0.37 2.17 -10.73
CA GLU A 92 0.82 2.96 -11.04
C GLU A 92 1.90 2.07 -11.64
N ASP A 93 2.59 2.59 -12.65
CA ASP A 93 3.72 1.90 -13.25
C ASP A 93 4.93 1.89 -12.33
N LEU A 94 5.53 0.71 -12.20
CA LEU A 94 6.77 0.45 -11.47
C LEU A 94 7.70 -0.25 -12.45
N ALA A 95 8.85 0.35 -12.76
CA ALA A 95 9.78 -0.18 -13.75
C ALA A 95 10.13 -1.66 -13.50
N GLY A 96 10.06 -2.47 -14.55
CA GLY A 96 10.33 -3.90 -14.49
C GLY A 96 9.19 -4.77 -13.93
N TYR A 97 8.06 -4.17 -13.53
CA TYR A 97 6.90 -4.87 -13.00
C TYR A 97 5.63 -4.61 -13.81
N VAL A 98 4.72 -5.56 -13.78
CA VAL A 98 3.44 -5.47 -14.51
C VAL A 98 2.50 -4.49 -13.78
N THR A 99 1.70 -3.76 -14.55
CA THR A 99 0.56 -2.98 -14.06
C THR A 99 -0.69 -3.44 -14.78
N THR A 100 -1.72 -3.85 -14.04
CA THR A 100 -2.94 -4.38 -14.67
C THR A 100 -4.21 -3.65 -14.28
N GLU A 101 -4.13 -2.69 -13.36
CA GLU A 101 -5.28 -1.94 -12.86
C GLU A 101 -6.41 -2.86 -12.37
N GLY A 102 -6.05 -4.05 -11.88
CA GLY A 102 -7.00 -5.10 -11.50
C GLY A 102 -7.78 -5.74 -12.65
N SER A 103 -7.52 -5.40 -13.92
CA SER A 103 -8.34 -5.80 -15.07
C SER A 103 -7.65 -6.80 -16.01
N TRP A 104 -8.44 -7.68 -16.63
CA TRP A 104 -7.99 -8.53 -17.74
C TRP A 104 -7.80 -7.77 -19.05
N ALA A 105 -8.36 -6.56 -19.18
CA ALA A 105 -8.19 -5.75 -20.38
C ALA A 105 -6.78 -5.17 -20.51
N MET A 106 -6.04 -5.09 -19.41
CA MET A 106 -4.67 -4.59 -19.39
C MET A 106 -3.66 -5.68 -19.75
N PRO A 107 -2.68 -5.39 -20.61
CA PRO A 107 -1.66 -6.35 -21.00
C PRO A 107 -0.77 -6.70 -19.80
N SER A 108 -0.37 -7.97 -19.71
CA SER A 108 0.55 -8.44 -18.64
C SER A 108 2.01 -8.23 -19.03
N ARG A 109 2.36 -6.99 -19.39
CA ARG A 109 3.71 -6.60 -19.81
C ARG A 109 4.37 -5.75 -18.71
N PRO A 110 5.64 -5.99 -18.34
CA PRO A 110 6.36 -5.11 -17.44
C PRO A 110 6.45 -3.68 -17.98
N ALA A 111 6.31 -2.70 -17.09
CA ALA A 111 6.52 -1.29 -17.41
C ALA A 111 8.02 -1.02 -17.68
N VAL A 112 8.31 -0.15 -18.65
CA VAL A 112 9.69 0.23 -19.00
C VAL A 112 10.24 1.27 -18.02
N ALA A 113 9.37 2.11 -17.48
CA ALA A 113 9.71 3.17 -16.53
C ALA A 113 8.63 3.23 -15.44
N SER A 114 9.02 3.72 -14.27
CA SER A 114 8.10 4.04 -13.20
C SER A 114 7.30 5.30 -13.54
N SER A 115 6.07 5.40 -13.04
CA SER A 115 5.30 6.63 -13.20
C SER A 115 5.97 7.81 -12.46
N PRO A 116 5.70 9.08 -12.85
CA PRO A 116 6.30 10.23 -12.18
C PRO A 116 6.11 10.25 -10.66
N TRP A 117 4.93 9.86 -10.17
CA TRP A 117 4.68 9.77 -8.73
C TRP A 117 5.46 8.62 -8.09
N VAL A 118 5.48 7.43 -8.72
CA VAL A 118 6.27 6.30 -8.20
C VAL A 118 7.74 6.65 -8.16
N ALA A 119 8.27 7.32 -9.19
CA ALA A 119 9.65 7.80 -9.20
C ALA A 119 9.93 8.79 -8.06
N GLN A 120 9.03 9.73 -7.79
CA GLN A 120 9.12 10.62 -6.62
C GLN A 120 9.13 9.81 -5.31
N PHE A 121 8.22 8.86 -5.16
CA PHE A 121 8.08 8.06 -3.95
C PHE A 121 9.32 7.18 -3.70
N LEU A 122 9.84 6.52 -4.73
CA LEU A 122 11.10 5.77 -4.69
C LEU A 122 12.30 6.68 -4.38
N GLY A 123 12.31 7.91 -4.92
CA GLY A 123 13.31 8.92 -4.63
C GLY A 123 13.36 9.35 -3.16
N LEU A 124 12.27 9.17 -2.40
CA LEU A 124 12.28 9.35 -0.95
C LEU A 124 12.98 8.20 -0.21
N GLY A 125 13.34 7.10 -0.88
CA GLY A 125 14.12 5.99 -0.31
C GLY A 125 13.31 4.78 0.14
N VAL A 126 12.00 4.77 -0.10
CA VAL A 126 11.14 3.63 0.26
C VAL A 126 11.45 2.39 -0.60
N SER A 127 11.22 1.21 -0.03
CA SER A 127 11.53 -0.08 -0.63
C SER A 127 10.25 -0.87 -0.90
N PRO A 128 9.70 -0.88 -2.13
CA PRO A 128 8.48 -1.63 -2.42
C PRO A 128 8.72 -3.14 -2.31
N ILE A 129 7.78 -3.86 -1.68
CA ILE A 129 7.81 -5.32 -1.58
C ILE A 129 6.75 -6.02 -2.44
N ALA A 130 5.71 -5.28 -2.84
CA ALA A 130 4.63 -5.80 -3.67
C ALA A 130 3.82 -4.68 -4.33
N LYS A 131 3.12 -5.03 -5.40
CA LYS A 131 1.99 -4.27 -5.93
C LYS A 131 0.68 -4.79 -5.36
N THR A 132 -0.23 -3.91 -4.97
CA THR A 132 -1.47 -4.27 -4.25
C THR A 132 -2.68 -4.31 -5.17
N THR A 133 -3.63 -5.16 -4.80
CA THR A 133 -4.90 -5.31 -5.50
C THR A 133 -5.77 -4.06 -5.37
N LEU A 134 -6.55 -3.84 -6.43
CA LEU A 134 -7.58 -2.81 -6.56
C LEU A 134 -8.73 -3.39 -7.40
N PRO A 135 -9.95 -2.81 -7.34
CA PRO A 135 -10.97 -3.12 -8.33
C PRO A 135 -10.55 -2.64 -9.71
N GLU A 136 -11.17 -3.19 -10.75
CA GLU A 136 -10.88 -2.84 -12.13
C GLU A 136 -10.88 -1.33 -12.37
N PHE A 137 -9.75 -0.82 -12.86
CA PHE A 137 -9.48 0.60 -13.14
C PHE A 137 -9.66 1.53 -11.93
N GLY A 138 -9.74 0.96 -10.73
CA GLY A 138 -9.97 1.71 -9.50
C GLY A 138 -11.34 2.37 -9.40
N LEU A 139 -12.35 1.89 -10.12
CA LEU A 139 -13.64 2.57 -10.31
C LEU A 139 -14.73 2.27 -9.27
N THR A 140 -14.51 1.30 -8.37
CA THR A 140 -15.47 0.92 -7.33
C THR A 140 -14.95 1.16 -5.91
N ALA A 141 -15.88 1.29 -4.96
CA ALA A 141 -15.61 1.50 -3.54
C ALA A 141 -15.34 0.20 -2.76
N SER A 142 -15.22 -0.94 -3.45
CA SER A 142 -14.81 -2.24 -2.91
C SER A 142 -13.75 -2.85 -3.81
N THR A 143 -12.79 -3.59 -3.25
CA THR A 143 -11.73 -4.26 -4.02
C THR A 143 -12.11 -5.70 -4.36
N GLU A 144 -12.82 -5.86 -5.47
CA GLU A 144 -13.32 -7.15 -5.97
C GLU A 144 -13.15 -7.20 -7.50
N SER A 145 -11.93 -7.49 -7.97
CA SER A 145 -11.67 -7.54 -9.41
C SER A 145 -11.87 -8.94 -9.99
N THR A 146 -12.20 -9.04 -11.27
CA THR A 146 -12.31 -10.37 -11.92
C THR A 146 -10.95 -11.05 -12.09
N ARG A 147 -9.87 -10.27 -12.05
CA ARG A 147 -8.49 -10.76 -12.20
C ARG A 147 -7.92 -11.37 -10.94
N PHE A 148 -8.04 -10.68 -9.82
CA PHE A 148 -7.44 -11.09 -8.56
C PHE A 148 -8.46 -11.58 -7.53
N GLY A 149 -9.75 -11.35 -7.77
CA GLY A 149 -10.82 -11.67 -6.82
C GLY A 149 -11.00 -10.59 -5.74
N ALA A 150 -11.68 -10.97 -4.66
CA ALA A 150 -11.99 -10.08 -3.55
C ALA A 150 -10.82 -9.94 -2.58
N THR A 151 -10.42 -8.71 -2.27
CA THR A 151 -9.59 -8.39 -1.12
C THR A 151 -10.45 -8.29 0.13
N ARG A 152 -10.06 -9.05 1.15
CA ARG A 152 -10.81 -9.17 2.40
C ARG A 152 -10.31 -8.19 3.44
N ASN A 153 -11.22 -7.75 4.30
CA ASN A 153 -10.89 -6.89 5.42
C ASN A 153 -10.23 -7.71 6.55
N PRO A 154 -9.06 -7.29 7.08
CA PRO A 154 -8.38 -8.01 8.16
C PRO A 154 -9.23 -8.08 9.44
N TRP A 155 -10.05 -7.06 9.74
CA TRP A 155 -10.99 -7.01 10.89
C TRP A 155 -12.10 -8.06 10.80
N HIS A 156 -12.50 -8.43 9.58
CA HIS A 156 -13.51 -9.44 9.36
C HIS A 156 -13.47 -9.93 7.90
N LEU A 157 -13.03 -11.16 7.66
CA LEU A 157 -12.83 -11.70 6.30
C LEU A 157 -14.10 -11.80 5.42
N GLY A 158 -15.29 -11.73 6.03
CA GLY A 158 -16.57 -11.61 5.33
C GLY A 158 -16.99 -10.17 4.96
N ARG A 159 -16.12 -9.17 5.15
CA ARG A 159 -16.39 -7.76 4.82
C ARG A 159 -15.37 -7.24 3.80
N SER A 160 -15.79 -6.21 3.05
CA SER A 160 -14.93 -5.51 2.10
C SER A 160 -13.82 -4.74 2.81
N ALA A 161 -12.63 -4.71 2.22
CA ALA A 161 -11.53 -3.81 2.60
C ALA A 161 -11.77 -2.36 2.12
N GLY A 162 -12.93 -2.06 1.51
CA GLY A 162 -13.16 -0.78 0.83
C GLY A 162 -12.35 -0.69 -0.47
N GLY A 163 -12.36 0.48 -1.11
CA GLY A 163 -11.71 0.66 -2.39
C GLY A 163 -11.67 2.11 -2.87
N SER A 164 -10.87 2.43 -3.88
CA SER A 164 -10.14 1.45 -4.69
C SER A 164 -8.76 1.02 -4.16
N SER A 165 -8.21 1.68 -3.14
CA SER A 165 -6.90 1.30 -2.56
C SER A 165 -7.00 0.22 -1.46
N GLY A 166 -7.91 -0.74 -1.63
CA GLY A 166 -8.24 -1.74 -0.61
C GLY A 166 -7.10 -2.70 -0.30
N GLY A 167 -6.32 -3.14 -1.29
CA GLY A 167 -5.13 -3.98 -1.06
C GLY A 167 -4.08 -3.31 -0.19
N SER A 168 -3.77 -2.04 -0.49
CA SER A 168 -2.86 -1.23 0.34
C SER A 168 -3.35 -1.09 1.78
N ALA A 169 -4.63 -0.72 1.96
CA ALA A 169 -5.19 -0.55 3.30
C ALA A 169 -5.27 -1.85 4.09
N ALA A 170 -5.64 -2.97 3.45
CA ALA A 170 -5.73 -4.27 4.12
C ALA A 170 -4.35 -4.72 4.64
N LEU A 171 -3.29 -4.55 3.85
CA LEU A 171 -1.93 -4.95 4.26
C LEU A 171 -1.34 -4.01 5.33
N VAL A 172 -1.59 -2.71 5.27
CA VAL A 172 -1.17 -1.77 6.32
C VAL A 172 -1.88 -2.08 7.64
N ALA A 173 -3.19 -2.34 7.60
CA ALA A 173 -3.99 -2.66 8.79
C ALA A 173 -3.66 -4.02 9.39
N ALA A 174 -3.24 -5.00 8.57
CA ALA A 174 -2.77 -6.29 9.04
C ALA A 174 -1.36 -6.24 9.68
N GLY A 175 -0.67 -5.09 9.63
CA GLY A 175 0.67 -4.93 10.20
C GLY A 175 1.82 -5.30 9.25
N VAL A 176 1.58 -5.41 7.94
CA VAL A 176 2.60 -5.82 6.96
C VAL A 176 3.64 -4.74 6.70
N VAL A 177 3.21 -3.49 6.49
CA VAL A 177 4.06 -2.31 6.32
C VAL A 177 3.44 -1.12 7.06
N PRO A 178 4.21 -0.11 7.51
CA PRO A 178 3.66 1.06 8.21
C PRO A 178 2.88 2.03 7.32
N MET A 179 3.23 2.07 6.04
CA MET A 179 2.72 3.01 5.05
C MET A 179 2.69 2.35 3.68
N ALA A 180 1.67 2.66 2.87
CA ALA A 180 1.55 2.18 1.50
C ALA A 180 0.98 3.26 0.58
N HIS A 181 1.36 3.21 -0.70
CA HIS A 181 0.78 4.05 -1.74
C HIS A 181 -0.74 3.82 -1.84
N ALA A 182 -1.47 4.93 -2.00
CA ALA A 182 -2.89 4.96 -2.32
C ALA A 182 -3.22 6.25 -3.12
N ASN A 183 -4.29 6.23 -3.90
CA ASN A 183 -4.79 7.41 -4.62
C ASN A 183 -6.31 7.55 -4.52
N ASP A 184 -6.82 8.76 -4.69
CA ASP A 184 -8.20 9.14 -4.37
C ASP A 184 -8.76 10.14 -5.39
N GLY A 185 -9.72 9.68 -6.20
CA GLY A 185 -10.59 10.56 -7.01
C GLY A 185 -11.95 10.81 -6.37
N GLY A 186 -12.55 9.76 -5.79
CA GLY A 186 -13.91 9.80 -5.21
C GLY A 186 -14.01 9.25 -3.78
N GLY A 187 -12.90 9.00 -3.11
CA GLY A 187 -12.84 8.35 -1.80
C GLY A 187 -11.79 7.25 -1.68
N SER A 188 -11.01 6.97 -2.74
CA SER A 188 -10.20 5.76 -2.82
C SER A 188 -8.98 5.69 -1.89
N ILE A 189 -8.66 6.76 -1.13
CA ILE A 189 -7.80 6.69 0.06
C ILE A 189 -8.69 6.58 1.31
N ARG A 190 -9.68 7.47 1.43
CA ARG A 190 -10.48 7.67 2.65
C ARG A 190 -11.41 6.49 2.99
N ILE A 191 -12.07 5.92 1.99
CA ILE A 191 -12.97 4.77 2.12
C ILE A 191 -12.21 3.55 2.64
N PRO A 192 -11.15 3.05 1.96
CA PRO A 192 -10.43 1.90 2.46
C PRO A 192 -9.71 2.21 3.79
N ALA A 193 -9.23 3.43 4.03
CA ALA A 193 -8.72 3.79 5.35
C ALA A 193 -9.78 3.64 6.45
N SER A 194 -11.00 4.15 6.23
CA SER A 194 -12.11 4.02 7.17
C SER A 194 -12.51 2.57 7.41
N CYS A 195 -12.61 1.75 6.35
CA CYS A 195 -12.97 0.34 6.47
C CYS A 195 -11.94 -0.49 7.24
N ASN A 196 -10.65 -0.11 7.18
CA ASN A 196 -9.55 -0.85 7.79
C ASN A 196 -9.00 -0.17 9.06
N GLY A 197 -9.63 0.87 9.58
CA GLY A 197 -9.20 1.52 10.83
C GLY A 197 -7.86 2.25 10.72
N LEU A 198 -7.61 2.92 9.59
CA LEU A 198 -6.34 3.59 9.28
C LEU A 198 -6.51 5.11 9.10
N VAL A 199 -5.37 5.80 8.99
CA VAL A 199 -5.32 7.21 8.59
C VAL A 199 -5.24 7.29 7.07
N GLY A 200 -6.16 8.03 6.46
CA GLY A 200 -6.18 8.30 5.03
C GLY A 200 -6.57 9.74 4.74
N LEU A 201 -5.63 10.52 4.19
CA LEU A 201 -5.83 11.91 3.81
C LEU A 201 -5.92 12.04 2.29
N LYS A 202 -6.99 12.64 1.79
CA LYS A 202 -7.06 13.12 0.42
C LYS A 202 -6.54 14.57 0.39
N PRO A 203 -5.32 14.84 -0.10
CA PRO A 203 -4.79 16.20 -0.14
C PRO A 203 -5.59 17.10 -1.11
N SER A 204 -5.24 18.39 -1.08
CA SER A 204 -5.60 19.32 -2.15
C SER A 204 -4.94 18.88 -3.47
N ARG A 205 -5.62 19.12 -4.59
CA ARG A 205 -5.06 18.85 -5.92
C ARG A 205 -3.78 19.67 -6.15
N GLY A 206 -2.81 19.08 -6.84
CA GLY A 206 -1.50 19.69 -7.07
C GLY A 206 -0.55 19.67 -5.87
N ARG A 207 -0.90 18.94 -4.78
CA ARG A 207 0.00 18.79 -3.63
C ARG A 207 1.16 17.84 -3.90
N THR A 208 0.92 16.77 -4.65
CA THR A 208 1.92 15.79 -5.06
C THR A 208 2.07 15.82 -6.58
N VAL A 209 3.15 15.24 -7.09
CA VAL A 209 3.27 14.94 -8.52
C VAL A 209 2.08 14.09 -8.96
N ASP A 210 1.56 14.34 -10.16
CA ASP A 210 0.45 13.59 -10.74
C ASP A 210 0.83 13.05 -12.13
N LEU A 211 0.01 12.15 -12.68
CA LEU A 211 0.19 11.64 -14.03
C LEU A 211 -0.14 12.73 -15.06
N ALA A 212 0.76 12.96 -16.02
CA ALA A 212 0.56 13.97 -17.08
C ALA A 212 -0.69 13.67 -17.95
N GLU A 213 -1.11 12.41 -18.01
CA GLU A 213 -2.31 11.96 -18.72
C GLU A 213 -3.61 12.48 -18.09
N LEU A 214 -3.60 12.75 -16.77
CA LEU A 214 -4.78 13.24 -16.05
C LEU A 214 -5.11 14.70 -16.40
N ASP A 215 -4.13 15.47 -16.88
CA ASP A 215 -4.34 16.82 -17.40
C ASP A 215 -5.25 16.84 -18.65
N ARG A 216 -5.40 15.68 -19.31
CA ARG A 216 -6.28 15.52 -20.48
C ARG A 216 -7.72 15.19 -20.10
N LEU A 217 -7.99 14.87 -18.84
CA LEU A 217 -9.35 14.60 -18.39
C LEU A 217 -10.15 15.90 -18.29
N PRO A 218 -11.45 15.90 -18.66
CA PRO A 218 -12.30 17.08 -18.52
C PRO A 218 -12.37 17.62 -17.09
N VAL A 219 -12.23 16.72 -16.10
CA VAL A 219 -12.08 17.06 -14.68
C VAL A 219 -11.08 16.09 -14.04
N ASN A 220 -9.90 16.59 -13.66
CA ASN A 220 -8.99 15.83 -12.80
C ASN A 220 -9.46 15.91 -11.33
N LEU A 221 -9.94 14.76 -10.83
CA LEU A 221 -10.34 14.57 -9.43
C LEU A 221 -9.30 13.78 -8.63
N THR A 222 -8.37 13.12 -9.31
CA THR A 222 -7.41 12.19 -8.71
C THR A 222 -6.33 12.96 -7.98
N VAL A 223 -5.93 12.43 -6.82
CA VAL A 223 -4.72 12.83 -6.13
C VAL A 223 -4.00 11.58 -5.65
N GLN A 224 -2.67 11.67 -5.60
CA GLN A 224 -1.82 10.63 -5.05
C GLN A 224 -1.59 10.85 -3.55
N GLY A 225 -1.17 9.80 -2.86
CA GLY A 225 -0.88 9.86 -1.43
C GLY A 225 -0.61 8.48 -0.82
N VAL A 226 -0.89 8.37 0.46
CA VAL A 226 -0.62 7.17 1.24
C VAL A 226 -1.74 6.86 2.22
N VAL A 227 -1.78 5.60 2.66
CA VAL A 227 -2.51 5.17 3.85
C VAL A 227 -1.51 4.73 4.92
N THR A 228 -1.72 5.15 6.17
CA THR A 228 -0.78 4.91 7.29
C THR A 228 -1.49 4.46 8.57
N ARG A 229 -0.72 3.91 9.52
CA ARG A 229 -1.24 3.59 10.87
C ARG A 229 -1.35 4.80 11.79
N SER A 230 -0.50 5.81 11.61
CA SER A 230 -0.45 6.98 12.49
C SER A 230 -0.58 8.29 11.70
N VAL A 231 -1.09 9.33 12.38
CA VAL A 231 -1.20 10.68 11.81
C VAL A 231 0.19 11.27 11.55
N ARG A 232 1.17 10.97 12.41
CA ARG A 232 2.55 11.46 12.23
C ARG A 232 3.21 10.90 10.97
N ASP A 233 2.94 9.65 10.60
CA ASP A 233 3.44 9.08 9.34
C ASP A 233 2.80 9.75 8.12
N THR A 234 1.48 10.03 8.16
CA THR A 234 0.81 10.79 7.11
C THR A 234 1.41 12.19 6.99
N ALA A 235 1.62 12.88 8.12
CA ALA A 235 2.19 14.23 8.13
C ALA A 235 3.64 14.24 7.63
N LEU A 236 4.45 13.26 8.04
CA LEU A 236 5.83 13.07 7.57
C LEU A 236 5.87 12.91 6.05
N TYR A 237 5.07 12.01 5.49
CA TYR A 237 5.01 11.83 4.03
C TYR A 237 4.69 13.14 3.30
N PHE A 238 3.65 13.86 3.70
CA PHE A 238 3.28 15.11 3.03
C PHE A 238 4.22 16.28 3.30
N ALA A 239 5.09 16.20 4.31
CA ALA A 239 6.16 17.17 4.52
C ALA A 239 7.35 16.94 3.56
N LEU A 240 7.54 15.70 3.10
CA LEU A 240 8.61 15.29 2.19
C LEU A 240 8.21 15.30 0.71
N ALA A 241 6.92 15.07 0.42
CA ALA A 241 6.36 14.90 -0.93
C ALA A 241 5.99 16.22 -1.63
#